data_AF-A0A380DK72-F1
#
_entry.id   AF-A0A380DK72-F1
#
_cell.length_a   1.000
_cell.length_b   1.000
_cell.length_c   1.000
_cell.angle_alpha   90.00
_cell.angle_beta   90.00
_cell.angle_gamma   90.00
#
_symmetry.space_group_name_H-M   'P 1'
#
loop_
_entity.id
_entity.type
_entity.pdbx_description
1 polymer ?
#
loop_
_entity_poly.entity_id
_entity_poly.type
_entity_poly.pdbx_seq_one_letter_code
_entity_poly.pdbx_strand_id
1 'polypeptide(L)'
;MVDEMMNVLEADVLLTAHHLDDQLETIMYRIFNGKSTRNKLGFDELSKRKGYQIYRPLLAVSKKEIKQFQERYHIPYFEDESNKDNKYVRNDIRNRIIPAIDENNQLKVSHLLKLKQWHDETI
;
A
#
# COMPACT_ATOMS: atom_id res chain seq x y z
N MET A 1 -18.56 9.70 -2.82
CA MET A 1 -18.60 8.47 -1.99
C MET A 1 -17.83 8.62 -0.69
N VAL A 2 -16.52 8.36 -0.58
CA VAL A 2 -15.84 8.46 0.74
C VAL A 2 -15.81 9.88 1.31
N ASP A 3 -15.44 10.88 0.50
CA ASP A 3 -15.40 12.29 0.96
C ASP A 3 -16.78 12.78 1.44
N GLU A 4 -17.84 12.31 0.79
CA GLU A 4 -19.23 12.65 1.12
C GLU A 4 -19.67 11.98 2.42
N MET A 5 -19.31 10.71 2.59
CA MET A 5 -19.61 9.97 3.82
C MET A 5 -18.87 10.52 5.03
N MET A 6 -17.61 10.95 4.87
CA MET A 6 -16.87 11.64 5.94
C MET A 6 -17.57 12.93 6.38
N ASN A 7 -18.15 13.68 5.43
CA ASN A 7 -18.89 14.89 5.72
C ASN A 7 -20.23 14.59 6.42
N VAL A 8 -21.00 13.62 5.91
CA VAL A 8 -22.30 13.22 6.50
C VAL A 8 -22.14 12.69 7.92
N LEU A 9 -21.06 11.95 8.19
CA LEU A 9 -20.77 11.38 9.51
C LEU A 9 -20.02 12.36 10.43
N GLU A 10 -19.69 13.56 9.95
CA GLU A 10 -18.84 14.54 10.66
C GLU A 10 -17.56 13.90 11.23
N ALA A 11 -16.94 13.01 10.47
CA ALA A 11 -15.82 12.21 10.93
C ALA A 11 -14.48 12.93 10.72
N ASP A 12 -13.62 12.91 11.75
CA ASP A 12 -12.30 13.54 11.70
C ASP A 12 -11.22 12.69 11.04
N VAL A 13 -11.35 11.35 11.14
CA VAL A 13 -10.30 10.40 10.75
C VAL A 13 -10.86 9.21 9.97
N LEU A 14 -10.27 8.95 8.81
CA LEU A 14 -10.48 7.76 8.01
C LEU A 14 -9.35 6.77 8.23
N LEU A 15 -9.67 5.60 8.80
CA LEU A 15 -8.75 4.48 8.90
C LEU A 15 -8.78 3.65 7.61
N THR A 16 -7.60 3.26 7.11
CA THR A 16 -7.51 2.34 5.97
C THR A 16 -6.56 1.19 6.27
N ALA A 17 -6.87 0.02 5.75
CA ALA A 17 -6.08 -1.20 5.95
C ALA A 17 -4.91 -1.33 4.95
N HIS A 18 -4.39 -0.20 4.44
CA HIS A 18 -3.20 -0.24 3.58
C HIS A 18 -2.04 -0.84 4.34
N HIS A 19 -1.40 -1.85 3.75
CA HIS A 19 -0.32 -2.61 4.36
C HIS A 19 1.00 -2.42 3.61
N LEU A 20 2.07 -3.05 4.10
CA LEU A 20 3.41 -2.89 3.56
C LEU A 20 3.49 -3.27 2.07
N ASP A 21 2.83 -4.34 1.65
CA ASP A 21 2.87 -4.77 0.25
C ASP A 21 2.20 -3.73 -0.68
N ASP A 22 1.09 -3.09 -0.26
CA ASP A 22 0.44 -2.01 -1.02
C ASP A 22 1.37 -0.80 -1.20
N GLN A 23 2.22 -0.55 -0.20
CA GLN A 23 3.23 0.49 -0.24
C GLN A 23 4.28 0.17 -1.31
N LEU A 24 4.79 -1.06 -1.34
CA LEU A 24 5.77 -1.52 -2.32
C LEU A 24 5.19 -1.46 -3.74
N GLU A 25 3.97 -1.94 -3.94
CA GLU A 25 3.25 -1.85 -5.21
C GLU A 25 3.10 -0.41 -5.69
N THR A 26 2.76 0.51 -4.77
CA THR A 26 2.59 1.93 -5.10
C THR A 26 3.92 2.59 -5.47
N ILE A 27 5.00 2.29 -4.75
CA ILE A 27 6.34 2.80 -5.06
C ILE A 27 6.78 2.32 -6.46
N MET A 28 6.69 1.01 -6.72
CA MET A 28 7.04 0.44 -8.03
C MET A 28 6.19 1.03 -9.15
N TYR A 29 4.88 1.13 -8.94
CA TYR A 29 3.97 1.74 -9.91
C TYR A 29 4.38 3.17 -10.26
N ARG A 30 4.76 3.98 -9.27
CA ARG A 30 5.17 5.38 -9.49
C ARG A 30 6.52 5.48 -10.19
N ILE A 31 7.47 4.62 -9.85
CA ILE A 31 8.78 4.55 -10.52
C ILE A 31 8.59 4.18 -12.00
N PHE A 32 7.88 3.10 -12.30
CA PHE A 32 7.76 2.60 -13.67
C PHE A 32 6.87 3.46 -14.58
N ASN A 33 5.99 4.30 -14.01
CA ASN A 33 5.15 5.22 -14.78
C ASN A 33 5.65 6.67 -14.78
N GLY A 34 6.89 6.94 -14.33
CA GLY A 34 7.47 8.29 -14.33
C GLY A 34 6.76 9.29 -13.40
N LYS A 35 6.01 8.79 -12.41
CA LYS A 35 5.27 9.60 -11.43
C LYS A 35 6.05 9.86 -10.13
N SER A 36 7.32 9.48 -10.08
CA SER A 36 8.20 9.64 -8.91
C SER A 36 8.62 11.10 -8.68
N THR A 37 8.84 11.89 -9.72
CA THR A 37 9.60 13.17 -9.61
C THR A 37 8.86 14.36 -8.99
N ARG A 38 7.54 14.29 -8.81
CA ARG A 38 6.72 15.44 -8.33
C ARG A 38 5.81 15.12 -7.15
N ASN A 39 5.79 13.86 -6.71
CA ASN A 39 4.93 13.39 -5.64
C ASN A 39 5.75 12.48 -4.74
N LYS A 40 5.32 12.33 -3.49
CA LYS A 40 5.87 11.30 -2.61
C LYS A 40 5.91 9.94 -3.30
N LEU A 41 6.90 9.10 -2.99
CA LEU A 41 7.02 7.79 -3.64
C LEU A 41 5.99 6.77 -3.15
N GLY A 42 5.46 6.94 -1.94
CA GLY A 42 4.47 6.03 -1.35
C GLY A 42 3.34 6.76 -0.63
N PHE A 43 2.72 6.06 0.31
CA PHE A 43 1.81 6.60 1.31
C PHE A 43 2.60 7.06 2.55
N ASP A 44 2.06 8.07 3.23
CA ASP A 44 2.43 8.39 4.61
C ASP A 44 1.51 7.62 5.57
N GLU A 45 2.00 7.39 6.79
CA GLU A 45 1.18 6.81 7.85
C GLU A 45 -0.03 7.70 8.18
N LEU A 46 0.20 9.02 8.25
CA LEU A 46 -0.81 10.04 8.44
C LEU A 46 -0.77 11.05 7.28
N SER A 47 -1.91 11.27 6.63
CA SER A 47 -2.04 12.26 5.54
C SER A 47 -3.33 13.06 5.67
N LYS A 48 -3.34 14.34 5.28
CA LYS A 48 -4.55 15.18 5.31
C LYS A 48 -5.30 15.13 3.97
N ARG A 49 -6.63 15.13 4.01
CA ARG A 49 -7.49 15.20 2.82
C ARG A 49 -8.76 15.99 3.12
N LYS A 50 -9.02 17.07 2.36
CA LYS A 50 -10.31 17.80 2.32
C LYS A 50 -11.03 17.98 3.67
N GLY A 51 -10.28 18.29 4.73
CA GLY A 51 -10.84 18.54 6.07
C GLY A 51 -10.71 17.39 7.08
N TYR A 52 -10.35 16.18 6.66
CA TYR A 52 -10.13 15.04 7.55
C TYR A 52 -8.72 14.45 7.41
N GLN A 53 -8.34 13.58 8.36
CA GLN A 53 -7.09 12.83 8.33
C GLN A 53 -7.32 11.42 7.80
N ILE A 54 -6.36 10.88 7.03
CA ILE A 54 -6.30 9.47 6.68
C ILE A 54 -5.15 8.86 7.46
N TYR A 55 -5.46 7.85 8.27
CA TYR A 55 -4.48 7.10 9.05
C TYR A 55 -4.39 5.64 8.56
N ARG A 56 -3.16 5.14 8.44
CA ARG A 56 -2.81 3.82 7.87
C ARG A 56 -2.06 2.98 8.90
N PRO A 57 -2.74 2.45 9.92
CA PRO A 57 -2.07 1.76 11.04
C PRO A 57 -1.30 0.50 10.61
N LEU A 58 -1.67 -0.12 9.50
CA LEU A 58 -1.06 -1.36 9.03
C LEU A 58 0.08 -1.13 8.03
N LEU A 59 0.50 0.11 7.77
CA LEU A 59 1.44 0.42 6.69
C LEU A 59 2.82 -0.23 6.85
N ALA A 60 3.20 -0.55 8.09
CA ALA A 60 4.45 -1.27 8.41
C ALA A 60 4.27 -2.80 8.52
N VAL A 61 3.05 -3.31 8.42
CA VAL A 61 2.71 -4.73 8.57
C VAL A 61 2.63 -5.38 7.20
N SER A 62 3.29 -6.52 7.00
CA SER A 62 3.20 -7.27 5.74
C SER A 62 1.89 -8.02 5.58
N LYS A 63 1.49 -8.26 4.34
CA LYS A 63 0.33 -9.11 4.03
C LYS A 63 0.48 -10.51 4.62
N LYS A 64 1.72 -11.01 4.70
CA LYS A 64 2.03 -12.30 5.34
C LYS A 64 1.70 -12.28 6.83
N GLU A 65 2.09 -11.23 7.55
CA GLU A 65 1.78 -11.07 8.98
C GLU A 65 0.27 -10.95 9.21
N ILE A 66 -0.44 -10.22 8.33
CA ILE A 66 -1.90 -10.12 8.37
C ILE A 66 -2.54 -11.51 8.23
N LYS A 67 -2.11 -12.30 7.24
CA LYS A 67 -2.61 -13.68 7.04
C LYS A 67 -2.34 -14.57 8.24
N GLN A 68 -1.12 -14.53 8.79
CA GLN A 68 -0.77 -15.29 9.99
C GLN A 68 -1.63 -14.91 11.19
N PHE A 69 -1.95 -13.62 11.35
CA PHE A 69 -2.86 -13.14 12.38
C PHE A 69 -4.28 -13.67 12.16
N GLN A 70 -4.80 -13.60 10.92
CA GLN A 70 -6.11 -14.13 10.57
C GLN A 70 -6.22 -15.63 10.85
N GLU A 71 -5.22 -16.43 10.45
CA GLU A 71 -5.16 -17.87 10.69
C GLU A 71 -5.12 -18.18 12.19
N ARG A 72 -4.24 -17.49 12.95
CA ARG A 72 -4.09 -17.70 14.40
C ARG A 72 -5.39 -17.48 15.17
N TYR A 73 -6.15 -16.44 14.80
CA TYR A 73 -7.37 -16.05 15.50
C TYR A 73 -8.65 -16.51 14.79
N HIS A 74 -8.54 -17.30 13.72
CA HIS A 74 -9.67 -17.80 12.93
C HIS A 74 -10.63 -16.68 12.48
N ILE A 75 -10.08 -15.54 12.07
CA ILE A 75 -10.87 -14.37 11.68
C ILE A 75 -11.43 -14.62 10.27
N PRO A 76 -12.75 -14.65 10.09
CA PRO A 76 -13.34 -14.78 8.77
C PRO A 76 -13.03 -13.55 7.93
N TYR A 77 -12.69 -13.78 6.67
CA TYR A 77 -12.44 -12.72 5.70
C TYR A 77 -12.99 -13.13 4.33
N PHE A 78 -13.24 -12.14 3.49
CA PHE A 78 -13.69 -12.34 2.12
C PHE A 78 -12.53 -12.11 1.16
N GLU A 79 -12.29 -13.04 0.23
CA GLU A 79 -11.35 -12.84 -0.86
C GLU A 79 -12.07 -12.25 -2.06
N ASP A 80 -11.68 -11.04 -2.44
CA ASP A 80 -12.15 -10.43 -3.68
C ASP A 80 -11.52 -11.17 -4.89
N GLU A 81 -12.37 -11.70 -5.78
CA GLU A 81 -11.96 -12.43 -6.98
C GLU A 81 -11.08 -11.58 -7.92
N SER A 82 -11.26 -10.26 -7.92
CA SER A 82 -10.46 -9.34 -8.74
C SER A 82 -8.99 -9.31 -8.36
N ASN A 83 -8.61 -9.79 -7.16
CA ASN A 83 -7.21 -9.91 -6.75
C ASN A 83 -6.40 -10.86 -7.64
N LYS A 84 -7.08 -11.78 -8.34
CA LYS A 84 -6.47 -12.72 -9.29
C LYS A 84 -6.37 -12.15 -10.70
N ASP A 85 -7.03 -11.02 -10.97
CA ASP A 85 -7.00 -10.38 -12.29
C ASP A 85 -5.81 -9.42 -12.40
N ASN A 86 -4.93 -9.68 -13.37
CA ASN A 86 -3.75 -8.85 -13.67
C ASN A 86 -4.06 -7.67 -14.60
N LYS A 87 -5.33 -7.42 -14.95
CA LYS A 87 -5.76 -6.27 -15.75
C LYS A 87 -5.32 -4.94 -15.15
N TYR A 88 -5.26 -4.84 -13.82
CA TYR A 88 -4.77 -3.65 -13.12
C TYR A 88 -3.26 -3.75 -12.89
N VAL A 89 -2.52 -2.69 -13.27
CA VAL A 89 -1.04 -2.64 -13.17
C VAL A 89 -0.52 -2.99 -11.76
N ARG A 90 -1.23 -2.58 -10.70
CA ARG A 90 -0.85 -2.93 -9.33
C ARG A 90 -0.98 -4.43 -9.05
N ASN A 91 -2.03 -5.07 -9.56
CA ASN A 91 -2.19 -6.52 -9.43
C ASN A 91 -1.10 -7.26 -10.21
N ASP A 92 -0.73 -6.78 -11.40
CA ASP A 92 0.40 -7.34 -12.15
C ASP A 92 1.74 -7.18 -11.40
N ILE A 93 1.98 -6.02 -10.79
CA ILE A 93 3.15 -5.80 -9.92
C ILE A 93 3.15 -6.82 -8.77
N ARG A 94 2.02 -6.99 -8.08
CA ARG A 94 1.85 -7.92 -6.95
C ARG A 94 2.03 -9.38 -7.35
N ASN A 95 1.37 -9.81 -8.43
CA ASN A 95 1.20 -11.22 -8.75
C ASN A 95 2.35 -11.77 -9.61
N ARG A 96 3.05 -10.91 -10.36
CA ARG A 96 4.11 -11.33 -11.29
C ARG A 96 5.46 -10.67 -11.02
N ILE A 97 5.49 -9.35 -10.86
CA ILE A 97 6.77 -8.62 -10.83
C ILE A 97 7.48 -8.78 -9.48
N ILE A 98 6.79 -8.54 -8.36
CA ILE A 98 7.36 -8.69 -7.02
C ILE A 98 7.86 -10.14 -6.81
N PRO A 99 7.06 -11.19 -7.08
CA PRO A 99 7.52 -12.57 -6.96
C PRO A 99 8.77 -12.87 -7.79
N ALA A 100 8.82 -12.41 -9.04
CA ALA A 100 9.99 -12.62 -9.92
C ALA A 100 11.26 -11.91 -9.41
N ILE A 101 11.11 -10.76 -8.72
CA ILE A 101 12.25 -10.08 -8.08
C ILE A 101 12.71 -10.88 -6.86
N ASP A 102 11.78 -11.33 -6.02
CA ASP A 102 12.08 -12.05 -4.78
C ASP A 102 12.65 -13.47 -5.02
N GLU A 103 12.49 -14.04 -6.22
CA GLU A 103 13.19 -15.27 -6.64
C GLU A 103 14.72 -15.08 -6.71
N ASN A 104 15.20 -13.85 -6.91
CA ASN A 104 16.63 -13.54 -6.88
C ASN A 104 17.06 -13.16 -5.47
N ASN A 105 17.88 -14.00 -4.83
CA ASN A 105 18.36 -13.81 -3.47
C ASN A 105 19.21 -12.54 -3.24
N GLN A 106 19.69 -11.90 -4.30
CA GLN A 106 20.44 -10.64 -4.22
C GLN A 106 19.52 -9.40 -4.28
N LEU A 107 18.27 -9.57 -4.71
CA LEU A 107 17.30 -8.50 -4.81
C LEU A 107 16.35 -8.54 -3.59
N LYS A 108 15.99 -7.35 -3.10
CA LYS A 108 15.05 -7.20 -1.99
C LYS A 108 14.13 -6.04 -2.29
N VAL A 109 12.86 -6.33 -2.58
CA VAL A 109 11.85 -5.30 -2.86
C VAL A 109 11.70 -4.33 -1.67
N SER A 110 11.94 -4.81 -0.45
CA SER A 110 11.94 -4.00 0.78
C SER A 110 12.95 -2.83 0.77
N HIS A 111 14.02 -2.88 -0.03
CA HIS A 111 14.94 -1.74 -0.18
C HIS A 111 14.29 -0.51 -0.80
N LEU A 112 13.16 -0.67 -1.52
CA LEU A 112 12.38 0.46 -2.03
C LEU A 112 11.82 1.35 -0.91
N LEU A 113 11.66 0.84 0.32
CA LEU A 113 11.25 1.66 1.46
C LEU A 113 12.33 2.67 1.86
N LYS A 114 13.61 2.28 1.78
CA LYS A 114 14.74 3.18 2.02
C LYS A 114 14.80 4.27 0.94
N LEU A 115 14.58 3.87 -0.32
CA LEU A 115 14.48 4.82 -1.43
C LEU A 115 13.33 5.80 -1.22
N LYS A 116 12.15 5.33 -0.81
CA LYS A 116 11.00 6.17 -0.48
C LYS A 116 11.35 7.15 0.64
N GLN A 117 11.97 6.69 1.72
CA GLN A 117 12.36 7.56 2.83
C GLN A 117 13.27 8.70 2.36
N TRP A 118 14.38 8.35 1.70
CA TRP A 118 15.33 9.35 1.19
C TRP A 118 14.67 10.33 0.21
N HIS A 119 13.86 9.82 -0.71
CA HIS A 119 13.17 10.62 -1.70
C HIS A 119 12.20 11.62 -1.07
N ASP A 120 11.39 11.17 -0.10
CA ASP A 120 10.39 12.01 0.55
C ASP A 120 11.02 13.03 1.52
N GLU A 121 12.28 12.85 1.93
CA GLU A 121 13.08 13.84 2.66
C GLU A 121 13.71 14.91 1.74
N THR A 122 13.83 14.62 0.44
CA THR A 122 14.55 15.47 -0.54
C THR A 122 13.60 16.37 -1.36
N ILE A 123 12.28 16.15 -1.26
CA ILE A 123 11.22 16.94 -1.95
C ILE A 123 10.48 17.80 -0.94
#